data_AF-A0A4R8SAY5-F1
#
_entry.id   AF-A0A4R8SAY5-F1
#
_cell.length_a   1.000
_cell.length_b   1.000
_cell.length_c   1.000
_cell.angle_alpha   90.00
_cell.angle_beta   90.00
_cell.angle_gamma   90.00
#
_symmetry.space_group_name_H-M   'P 1'
#
loop_
_entity.id
_entity.type
_entity.pdbx_description
1 polymer ?
#
loop_
_entity_poly.entity_id
_entity_poly.type
_entity_poly.pdbx_seq_one_letter_code
_entity_poly.pdbx_strand_id
1 'polypeptide(L)'
;MPAVTPGNGAGGQGLQVDVTQARQVAQQLKQLGDSLIPAASAPQESPGPEKSIAAIAAVFTASDHFSKECGSFLQREGATLGRAVQAFEDMDQRNAGNIGAVDPRKN
;
A
#
# COMPACT_ATOMS: atom_id res chain seq x y z
N MET A 1 -46.82 18.15 -25.52
CA MET A 1 -45.70 18.16 -24.56
C MET A 1 -45.39 16.70 -24.22
N PRO A 2 -44.26 16.12 -24.68
CA PRO A 2 -43.96 14.73 -24.38
C PRO A 2 -43.41 14.59 -22.96
N ALA A 3 -43.78 13.48 -22.33
CA ALA A 3 -43.49 13.12 -20.95
C ALA A 3 -41.98 13.00 -20.69
N VAL A 4 -41.53 13.60 -19.60
CA VAL A 4 -40.17 13.45 -19.08
C VAL A 4 -40.11 12.12 -18.34
N THR A 5 -39.58 11.09 -18.99
CA THR A 5 -39.13 9.88 -18.30
C THR A 5 -38.01 10.29 -17.34
N PRO A 6 -38.02 9.87 -16.06
CA PRO A 6 -36.85 10.04 -15.20
C PRO A 6 -35.75 9.14 -15.75
N GLY A 7 -34.89 9.73 -16.59
CA GLY A 7 -33.69 9.09 -17.08
C GLY A 7 -32.79 8.74 -15.91
N ASN A 8 -32.43 7.46 -15.84
CA ASN A 8 -31.45 6.84 -14.97
C ASN A 8 -30.44 7.81 -14.35
N GLY A 9 -30.56 7.98 -13.03
CA GLY A 9 -29.50 8.26 -12.08
C GLY A 9 -28.22 8.85 -12.64
N ALA A 10 -28.23 10.16 -12.92
CA ALA A 10 -27.05 10.99 -12.77
C ALA A 10 -26.80 11.17 -11.26
N GLY A 11 -26.34 10.10 -10.60
CA GLY A 11 -26.10 10.06 -9.17
C GLY A 11 -25.12 8.94 -8.85
N GLY A 12 -23.83 9.27 -8.81
CA GLY A 12 -22.79 8.36 -8.38
C GLY A 12 -22.15 7.55 -9.50
N GLN A 13 -21.30 8.19 -10.30
CA GLN A 13 -20.09 7.48 -10.74
C GLN A 13 -19.21 7.33 -9.49
N GLY A 14 -19.62 6.42 -8.60
CA GLY A 14 -18.83 6.02 -7.45
C GLY A 14 -17.52 5.47 -7.97
N LEU A 15 -16.42 5.95 -7.41
CA LEU A 15 -15.10 5.41 -7.67
C LEU A 15 -15.17 3.90 -7.34
N GLN A 16 -15.22 3.04 -8.36
CA GLN A 16 -15.20 1.59 -8.16
C GLN A 16 -13.77 1.20 -7.82
N VAL A 17 -13.45 1.27 -6.52
CA VAL A 17 -12.17 0.82 -6.00
C VAL A 17 -12.29 -0.67 -5.71
N ASP A 18 -11.47 -1.48 -6.36
CA ASP A 18 -11.28 -2.87 -5.95
C ASP A 18 -10.44 -2.90 -4.67
N VAL A 19 -11.15 -2.89 -3.54
CA VAL A 19 -10.56 -2.89 -2.20
C VAL A 19 -9.75 -4.16 -1.94
N THR A 20 -10.13 -5.29 -2.55
CA THR A 20 -9.41 -6.57 -2.40
C THR A 20 -8.05 -6.49 -3.09
N GLN A 21 -8.03 -6.00 -4.33
CA GLN A 21 -6.79 -5.79 -5.07
C GLN A 21 -5.89 -4.76 -4.36
N ALA A 22 -6.45 -3.65 -3.89
CA ALA A 22 -5.70 -2.62 -3.17
C ALA A 22 -5.09 -3.15 -1.87
N ARG A 23 -5.81 -4.00 -1.12
CA ARG A 23 -5.29 -4.68 0.07
C ARG A 23 -4.12 -5.60 -0.27
N GLN A 24 -4.25 -6.37 -1.35
CA GLN A 24 -3.19 -7.28 -1.79
C GLN A 24 -1.93 -6.50 -2.19
N VAL A 25 -2.07 -5.40 -2.93
CA VAL A 25 -0.95 -4.53 -3.30
C VAL A 25 -0.29 -3.92 -2.06
N ALA A 26 -1.06 -3.46 -1.07
CA ALA A 26 -0.51 -2.92 0.18
C ALA A 26 0.35 -3.95 0.93
N GLN A 27 -0.08 -5.22 0.96
CA GLN A 27 0.68 -6.31 1.55
C GLN A 27 1.95 -6.63 0.77
N GLN A 28 1.87 -6.66 -0.56
CA GLN A 28 3.02 -6.91 -1.44
C GLN A 28 4.09 -5.82 -1.29
N LEU A 29 3.68 -4.54 -1.23
CA LEU A 29 4.60 -3.41 -1.01
C LEU A 29 5.33 -3.54 0.33
N LYS A 30 4.61 -3.92 1.39
CA LYS A 30 5.21 -4.16 2.70
C LYS A 30 6.22 -5.31 2.65
N GLN A 31 5.84 -6.46 2.08
CA GLN A 31 6.71 -7.64 1.98
C GLN A 31 7.96 -7.37 1.15
N LEU A 32 7.81 -6.64 0.04
CA LEU A 32 8.93 -6.22 -0.79
C LEU A 32 9.86 -5.27 -0.03
N GLY A 33 9.29 -4.33 0.71
CA GLY A 33 10.05 -3.44 1.58
C GLY A 33 10.84 -4.20 2.66
N ASP A 34 10.20 -5.14 3.35
CA ASP A 34 10.82 -6.01 4.35
C ASP A 34 11.97 -6.86 3.74
N SER A 35 11.82 -7.30 2.49
CA SER A 35 12.82 -8.11 1.79
C SER A 35 14.02 -7.29 1.30
N LEU A 36 13.81 -6.01 0.99
CA LEU A 36 14.87 -5.12 0.51
C LEU A 36 15.74 -4.58 1.63
N ILE A 37 15.18 -4.33 2.82
CA ILE A 37 15.96 -3.89 3.99
C ILE A 37 16.84 -5.07 4.42
N PRO A 38 18.17 -5.02 4.18
CA PRO A 38 19.02 -6.18 4.40
C PRO A 38 19.08 -6.46 5.90
N ALA A 39 18.86 -7.71 6.31
CA ALA A 39 19.19 -8.17 7.65
C ALA A 39 20.70 -8.36 7.85
N ALA A 40 21.48 -8.25 6.77
CA ALA A 40 22.87 -8.66 6.72
C ALA A 40 23.79 -7.61 7.37
N SER A 41 24.56 -8.09 8.36
CA SER A 41 25.69 -7.38 8.94
C SER A 41 26.77 -7.08 7.89
N ALA A 42 27.52 -6.01 8.10
CA ALA A 42 28.65 -5.63 7.26
C ALA A 42 29.59 -6.83 6.98
N PRO A 43 30.16 -6.93 5.76
CA PRO A 43 31.08 -8.01 5.41
C PRO A 43 32.24 -8.03 6.41
N GLN A 44 32.53 -9.22 6.96
CA GLN A 44 33.69 -9.39 7.83
C GLN A 44 34.97 -9.01 7.07
N GLU A 45 35.81 -8.18 7.69
CA GLU A 45 37.09 -7.77 7.10
C GLU A 45 37.93 -9.02 6.76
N SER A 46 38.25 -9.17 5.48
CA SER A 46 39.14 -10.22 4.97
C SER A 46 40.55 -9.65 4.82
N PRO A 47 41.63 -10.42 5.09
CA PRO A 47 42.98 -9.95 4.86
C PRO A 47 43.22 -9.78 3.35
N GLY A 48 43.16 -8.54 2.90
CA GLY A 48 43.36 -8.16 1.50
C GLY A 48 43.97 -6.76 1.38
N PRO A 49 44.35 -6.34 0.16
CA PRO A 49 44.90 -5.00 -0.05
C PRO A 49 43.92 -3.91 0.43
N GLU A 50 44.40 -2.92 1.17
CA GLU A 50 43.59 -1.85 1.78
C GLU A 50 42.64 -1.17 0.79
N LYS A 51 43.12 -0.91 -0.45
CA LYS A 51 42.30 -0.32 -1.52
C LYS A 51 41.11 -1.22 -1.92
N SER A 52 41.29 -2.54 -1.89
CA SER A 52 40.21 -3.49 -2.19
C SER A 52 39.21 -3.57 -1.05
N ILE A 53 39.67 -3.51 0.21
CA ILE A 53 38.78 -3.47 1.38
C ILE A 53 37.92 -2.20 1.35
N ALA A 54 38.54 -1.05 1.09
CA ALA A 54 37.84 0.23 0.96
C ALA A 54 36.80 0.23 -0.18
N ALA A 55 37.13 -0.36 -1.33
CA ALA A 55 36.20 -0.48 -2.45
C ALA A 55 34.99 -1.38 -2.11
N ILE A 56 35.23 -2.53 -1.47
CA ILE A 56 34.17 -3.45 -1.03
C ILE A 56 33.27 -2.77 0.01
N ALA A 57 33.86 -2.07 0.98
CA ALA A 57 33.13 -1.33 2.01
C ALA A 57 32.27 -0.21 1.40
N ALA A 58 32.78 0.52 0.41
CA ALA A 58 32.05 1.57 -0.28
C ALA A 58 30.85 1.01 -1.06
N VAL A 59 31.03 -0.08 -1.81
CA VAL A 59 29.93 -0.74 -2.53
C VAL A 59 28.89 -1.27 -1.55
N PHE A 60 29.33 -1.94 -0.48
CA PHE A 60 28.42 -2.43 0.55
C PHE A 60 27.60 -1.31 1.18
N THR A 61 28.24 -0.20 1.55
CA THR A 61 27.57 0.95 2.17
C THR A 61 26.56 1.59 1.21
N ALA A 62 26.93 1.73 -0.07
CA ALA A 62 26.03 2.27 -1.09
C ALA A 62 24.83 1.35 -1.34
N SER A 63 25.06 0.04 -1.42
CA SER A 63 23.99 -0.96 -1.57
C SER A 63 23.08 -1.00 -0.35
N ASP A 64 23.64 -0.98 0.85
CA ASP A 64 22.87 -0.94 2.11
C ASP A 64 21.99 0.31 2.20
N HIS A 65 22.55 1.48 1.86
CA HIS A 65 21.80 2.74 1.82
C HIS A 65 20.64 2.67 0.82
N PHE A 66 20.91 2.27 -0.42
CA PHE A 66 19.90 2.14 -1.46
C PHE A 66 18.77 1.18 -1.03
N SER A 67 19.15 0.01 -0.53
CA SER A 67 18.22 -1.02 -0.06
C SER A 67 17.32 -0.51 1.08
N LYS A 68 17.88 0.23 2.05
CA LYS A 68 17.13 0.83 3.16
C LYS A 68 16.17 1.92 2.69
N GLU A 69 16.60 2.81 1.81
CA GLU A 69 15.75 3.87 1.28
C GLU A 69 14.59 3.30 0.46
N CYS A 70 14.86 2.39 -0.47
CA CYS A 70 13.83 1.72 -1.27
C CYS A 70 12.88 0.93 -0.37
N GLY A 71 13.40 0.14 0.57
CA GLY A 71 12.57 -0.65 1.46
C GLY A 71 11.66 0.21 2.34
N SER A 72 12.20 1.29 2.92
CA SER A 72 11.44 2.24 3.74
C SER A 72 10.41 3.03 2.93
N PHE A 73 10.67 3.30 1.65
CA PHE A 73 9.71 3.93 0.75
C PHE A 73 8.53 2.98 0.49
N LEU A 74 8.79 1.73 0.10
CA LEU A 74 7.73 0.76 -0.18
C LEU A 74 6.87 0.44 1.04
N GLN A 75 7.47 0.33 2.23
CA GLN A 75 6.71 0.17 3.47
C GLN A 75 5.78 1.36 3.74
N ARG A 76 6.25 2.59 3.51
CA ARG A 76 5.45 3.81 3.70
C ARG A 76 4.27 3.86 2.74
N GLU A 77 4.51 3.59 1.46
CA GLU A 77 3.44 3.56 0.45
C GLU A 77 2.44 2.43 0.71
N GLY A 78 2.92 1.24 1.07
CA GLY A 78 2.07 0.11 1.47
C GLY A 78 1.19 0.46 2.69
N ALA A 79 1.75 1.15 3.69
CA ALA A 79 0.99 1.61 4.85
C ALA A 79 -0.06 2.68 4.49
N THR A 80 0.28 3.61 3.59
CA THR A 80 -0.66 4.62 3.10
C THR A 80 -1.82 3.99 2.35
N LEU A 81 -1.54 3.05 1.44
CA LEU A 81 -2.55 2.31 0.71
C LEU A 81 -3.43 1.48 1.66
N GLY A 82 -2.83 0.81 2.65
CA GLY A 82 -3.56 0.06 3.67
C GLY A 82 -4.52 0.93 4.49
N ARG A 83 -4.13 2.16 4.85
CA ARG A 83 -5.02 3.12 5.52
C ARG A 83 -6.18 3.56 4.61
N ALA A 84 -5.93 3.78 3.32
CA ALA A 84 -6.97 4.13 2.37
C ALA A 84 -7.98 2.98 2.20
N VAL A 85 -7.51 1.74 2.07
CA VAL A 85 -8.34 0.53 2.04
C VAL A 85 -9.24 0.44 3.27
N GLN A 86 -8.66 0.61 4.46
CA GLN A 86 -9.44 0.59 5.71
C GLN A 86 -10.53 1.66 5.73
N ALA A 87 -10.23 2.88 5.24
CA ALA A 87 -11.20 3.95 5.18
C ALA A 87 -12.37 3.62 4.22
N PHE A 88 -12.10 2.98 3.09
CA PHE A 88 -13.15 2.52 2.17
C PHE A 88 -14.04 1.45 2.81
N GLU A 89 -13.46 0.50 3.54
CA GLU A 89 -14.20 -0.57 4.22
C GLU A 89 -15.06 -0.02 5.36
N ASP A 90 -14.52 0.92 6.16
CA ASP A 90 -15.28 1.58 7.21
C ASP A 90 -16.46 2.39 6.63
N MET A 91 -16.26 3.04 5.49
CA MET A 91 -17.33 3.74 4.77
C MET A 91 -18.40 2.78 4.24
N ASP A 92 -18.01 1.65 3.66
CA ASP A 92 -18.94 0.64 3.14
C ASP A 92 -19.78 0.03 4.27
N GLN A 93 -19.15 -0.33 5.40
CA GLN A 93 -19.85 -0.84 6.59
C GLN A 93 -20.85 0.17 7.16
N ARG A 94 -20.46 1.44 7.27
CA ARG A 94 -21.35 2.51 7.74
C ARG A 94 -22.53 2.70 6.78
N ASN A 95 -22.29 2.66 5.47
CA ASN A 95 -23.35 2.78 4.48
C ASN A 95 -24.32 1.59 4.53
N ALA A 96 -23.80 0.36 4.65
CA ALA A 96 -24.63 -0.84 4.80
C ALA A 96 -25.49 -0.80 6.07
N GLY A 97 -24.93 -0.34 7.20
CA GLY A 97 -25.67 -0.15 8.45
C GLY A 97 -26.80 0.88 8.34
N ASN A 98 -26.54 2.00 7.65
CA ASN A 98 -27.54 3.04 7.44
C ASN A 98 -28.68 2.59 6.52
N ILE A 99 -28.39 1.83 5.45
CA ILE A 99 -29.44 1.28 4.57
C ILE A 99 -30.32 0.27 5.33
N GLY A 100 -29.70 -0.59 6.16
CA GLY A 100 -30.43 -1.54 7.00
C GLY A 100 -31.33 -0.89 8.06
N ALA A 101 -31.01 0.31 8.51
CA ALA A 101 -31.80 1.09 9.47
C ALA A 101 -32.97 1.86 8.82
N VAL A 102 -32.92 2.07 7.50
CA VAL A 102 -33.94 2.81 6.73
C VAL A 102 -34.92 1.86 6.03
N ASP A 103 -34.79 0.53 6.17
CA ASP A 103 -35.77 -0.43 5.62
C ASP A 103 -37.14 -0.25 6.28
N PRO A 104 -38.16 0.26 5.56
CA PRO A 104 -39.47 0.58 6.14
C PRO A 104 -40.26 -0.67 6.57
N ARG A 105 -39.79 -1.89 6.24
CA ARG A 105 -40.44 -3.16 6.60
C ARG A 105 -40.08 -3.68 7.99
N LYS A 106 -39.19 -2.99 8.71
CA LYS A 106 -38.77 -3.34 10.08
C LYS A 106 -39.41 -2.47 11.19
N ASN A 107 -40.30 -1.54 10.84
CA ASN A 107 -41.11 -0.77 11.79
C ASN A 107 -42.60 -1.12 11.67
#